data_AF-A0A843C3K1-F1
#
_entry.id   AF-A0A843C3K1-F1
#
_cell.length_a   1.000
_cell.length_b   1.000
_cell.length_c   1.000
_cell.angle_alpha   90.00
_cell.angle_beta   90.00
_cell.angle_gamma   90.00
#
_symmetry.space_group_name_H-M   'P 1'
#
loop_
_entity.id
_entity.type
_entity.pdbx_description
1 polymer ?
#
loop_
_entity_poly.entity_id
_entity_poly.type
_entity_poly.pdbx_seq_one_letter_code
_entity_poly.pdbx_strand_id
1 'polypeptide(L)' 'MGVVPDEVIKGKDDEIVGLIKEIGDLTNEFKAAADEAQKTEIINKITEKEKDLRAVRQKKGEFTAVLSQPTKLW' A
#
# COMPACT_ATOMS: atom_id res chain seq x y z
N MET A 1 -5.45 5.99 26.02
CA MET A 1 -5.49 5.68 24.57
C MET A 1 -4.31 6.40 23.93
N GLY A 2 -3.47 5.68 23.20
CA GLY A 2 -2.30 6.25 22.54
C GLY A 2 -2.71 7.01 21.28
N VAL A 3 -2.32 8.26 21.18
CA VAL A 3 -2.47 9.06 19.96
C VAL A 3 -1.39 8.59 18.98
N VAL A 4 -1.79 8.14 17.79
CA VAL A 4 -0.82 7.83 16.73
C VAL A 4 -0.33 9.16 16.16
N PRO A 5 0.98 9.44 16.16
CA PRO A 5 1.50 10.70 15.63
C PRO A 5 1.23 10.84 14.12
N ASP A 6 0.94 12.06 13.66
CA ASP A 6 0.73 12.37 12.24
C ASP A 6 1.94 11.98 11.36
N GLU A 7 3.15 11.98 11.94
CA GLU A 7 4.37 11.52 11.28
C GLU A 7 4.31 10.04 10.88
N VAL A 8 3.65 9.20 11.68
CA VAL A 8 3.46 7.77 11.39
C VAL A 8 2.46 7.59 10.24
N ILE A 9 1.44 8.45 10.16
CA ILE A 9 0.45 8.42 9.08
C ILE A 9 1.08 8.90 7.77
N LYS A 10 1.89 9.96 7.81
CA LYS A 10 2.67 10.42 6.64
C LYS A 10 3.68 9.38 6.16
N GLY A 11 4.38 8.71 7.07
CA GLY A 11 5.28 7.61 6.69
C GLY A 11 4.55 6.47 5.96
N LYS A 12 3.28 6.22 6.30
CA LYS A 12 2.44 5.26 5.56
C LYS A 12 2.02 5.77 4.18
N ASP A 13 1.87 7.08 3.99
CA ASP A 13 1.63 7.66 2.67
C ASP A 13 2.85 7.51 1.76
N ASP A 14 4.04 7.76 2.28
CA ASP A 14 5.29 7.56 1.53
C ASP A 14 5.48 6.09 1.15
N GLU A 15 5.14 5.16 2.05
CA GLU A 15 5.17 3.71 1.78
C GLU A 15 4.16 3.30 0.70
N ILE A 16 2.95 3.88 0.70
CA ILE A 16 1.95 3.67 -0.37
C ILE A 16 2.47 4.18 -1.70
N VAL A 17 3.06 5.38 -1.74
CA VAL A 17 3.62 5.96 -2.98
C VAL A 17 4.77 5.11 -3.51
N GLY A 18 5.64 4.59 -2.62
CA GLY A 18 6.70 3.66 -2.98
C GLY A 18 6.17 2.38 -3.62
N LEU A 19 5.20 1.73 -2.98
CA LEU A 19 4.58 0.51 -3.50
C LEU A 19 3.86 0.72 -4.85
N ILE A 20 3.21 1.87 -5.05
CA ILE A 20 2.58 2.22 -6.34
C ILE A 20 3.64 2.33 -7.45
N LYS A 21 4.79 2.95 -7.16
CA LYS A 21 5.89 3.05 -8.13
C LYS A 21 6.44 1.68 -8.49
N GLU A 22 6.71 0.83 -7.50
CA GLU A 22 7.19 -0.53 -7.72
C GLU A 22 6.21 -1.37 -8.57
N ILE A 23 4.90 -1.28 -8.29
CA ILE A 23 3.87 -1.94 -9.12
C ILE A 23 3.88 -1.38 -10.55
N GLY A 24 4.03 -0.06 -10.70
CA GLY A 24 4.13 0.60 -12.00
C GLY A 24 5.34 0.12 -12.82
N ASP A 25 6.51 0.00 -12.18
CA ASP A 25 7.73 -0.49 -12.79
C ASP A 25 7.60 -1.96 -13.21
N LEU A 26 7.07 -2.82 -12.33
CA LEU A 26 6.77 -4.22 -12.65
C LEU A 26 5.74 -4.34 -13.80
N THR A 27 4.78 -3.43 -13.89
CA THR A 27 3.81 -3.41 -14.99
C THR A 27 4.49 -3.01 -16.32
N ASN A 28 5.48 -2.14 -16.28
CA ASN A 28 6.28 -1.80 -17.46
C ASN A 28 7.16 -2.98 -17.88
N GLU A 29 7.78 -3.69 -16.92
CA GLU A 29 8.51 -4.93 -17.18
C GLU A 29 7.60 -6.00 -17.78
N PHE A 30 6.36 -6.13 -17.30
CA PHE A 30 5.38 -7.05 -17.86
C PHE A 30 5.07 -6.76 -19.34
N LYS A 31 4.96 -5.47 -19.70
CA LYS A 31 4.73 -5.04 -21.09
C LYS A 31 5.94 -5.31 -21.98
N ALA A 32 7.15 -5.19 -21.43
CA ALA A 32 8.40 -5.42 -22.15
C ALA A 32 8.76 -6.92 -22.25
N ALA A 33 8.25 -7.76 -21.36
CA ALA A 33 8.50 -9.20 -21.37
C ALA A 33 7.95 -9.85 -22.65
N ALA A 34 8.79 -10.61 -23.34
CA ALA A 34 8.41 -11.39 -24.51
C ALA A 34 8.02 -12.82 -24.15
N ASP A 35 8.56 -13.35 -23.05
CA ASP A 35 8.37 -14.72 -22.59
C ASP A 35 7.14 -14.85 -21.66
N GLU A 36 6.35 -15.90 -21.86
CA GLU A 36 5.12 -16.17 -21.11
C GLU A 36 5.41 -16.65 -19.67
N ALA A 37 6.55 -17.32 -19.45
CA ALA A 37 7.01 -17.69 -18.11
C ALA A 37 7.47 -16.45 -17.32
N GLN A 38 8.14 -15.51 -17.97
CA GLN A 38 8.52 -14.24 -17.33
C GLN A 38 7.29 -13.40 -17.01
N LYS A 39 6.30 -13.37 -17.90
CA LYS A 39 5.02 -12.68 -17.66
C LYS A 39 4.29 -13.22 -16.44
N THR A 40 4.24 -14.54 -16.28
CA THR A 40 3.58 -15.17 -15.12
C THR A 40 4.33 -14.90 -13.81
N GLU A 41 5.66 -14.90 -13.81
CA GLU A 41 6.45 -14.47 -12.65
C GLU A 41 6.21 -13.00 -12.28
N ILE A 42 6.17 -12.10 -13.27
CA ILE A 42 5.92 -10.68 -13.04
C ILE A 42 4.51 -10.45 -12.51
N ILE A 43 3.50 -11.16 -13.04
CA ILE A 43 2.12 -11.11 -12.50
C ILE A 43 2.08 -11.54 -11.04
N ASN A 44 2.77 -12.62 -10.67
CA ASN A 44 2.81 -13.09 -9.29
C ASN A 44 3.42 -12.03 -8.36
N LYS A 45 4.51 -11.39 -8.78
CA LYS A 45 5.15 -10.28 -8.04
C LYS A 45 4.22 -9.06 -7.91
N ILE A 46 3.53 -8.67 -8.98
CA ILE A 46 2.53 -7.59 -8.94
C ILE A 46 1.43 -7.92 -7.93
N THR A 47 0.90 -9.14 -7.97
CA THR A 47 -0.19 -9.58 -7.09
C THR A 47 0.23 -9.57 -5.62
N GLU A 48 1.47 -9.94 -5.32
CA GLU A 48 2.03 -9.87 -3.97
C GLU A 48 2.15 -8.41 -3.49
N LYS A 49 2.71 -7.53 -4.33
CA LYS A 49 2.84 -6.10 -4.02
C LYS A 49 1.50 -5.39 -3.87
N GLU A 50 0.47 -5.79 -4.61
CA GLU A 50 -0.89 -5.28 -4.44
C GLU A 50 -1.50 -5.68 -3.09
N LYS A 51 -1.23 -6.90 -2.61
CA LYS A 51 -1.65 -7.33 -1.27
C LYS A 51 -0.97 -6.49 -0.18
N ASP A 52 0.33 -6.24 -0.32
CA ASP A 52 1.08 -5.40 0.61
C ASP A 52 0.53 -3.97 0.64
N LEU A 53 0.27 -3.39 -0.54
CA LEU A 53 -0.33 -2.05 -0.66
C LEU A 53 -1.72 -1.99 0.00
N ARG A 54 -2.54 -3.05 -0.15
CA ARG A 54 -3.83 -3.14 0.54
C ARG A 54 -3.65 -3.20 2.06
N ALA A 55 -2.68 -3.96 2.56
CA ALA A 55 -2.39 -4.06 3.99
C ALA A 55 -1.92 -2.73 4.58
N VAL A 56 -1.05 -2.00 3.87
CA VAL A 56 -0.57 -0.66 4.29
C VAL A 56 -1.72 0.35 4.33
N ARG A 57 -2.60 0.34 3.31
CA ARG A 57 -3.80 1.20 3.28
C ARG A 57 -4.76 0.88 4.43
N GLN A 58 -4.98 -0.39 4.73
CA GLN A 58 -5.84 -0.81 5.84
C GLN A 58 -5.29 -0.34 7.19
N LYS A 59 -3.99 -0.55 7.43
CA LYS A 59 -3.31 -0.07 8.65
C LYS A 59 -3.38 1.46 8.78
N LYS A 60 -3.21 2.20 7.67
CA LYS A 60 -3.39 3.66 7.68
C LYS A 60 -4.82 4.03 8.09
N GLY A 61 -5.83 3.35 7.51
CA GLY A 61 -7.24 3.52 7.86
C GLY A 61 -7.51 3.27 9.34
N GLU A 62 -6.93 2.20 9.91
CA GLU A 62 -7.01 1.89 11.34
C GLU A 62 -6.39 3.00 12.20
N PHE A 63 -5.21 3.51 11.83
CA PHE A 63 -4.58 4.63 12.55
C PHE A 63 -5.43 5.91 12.51
N THR A 64 -6.04 6.22 11.37
CA THR A 64 -6.97 7.36 11.25
C THR A 64 -8.28 7.15 11.99
N ALA A 65 -8.77 5.91 12.08
CA ALA A 65 -9.98 5.58 12.83
C ALA A 65 -9.76 5.69 14.35
N VAL A 66 -8.58 5.29 14.83
CA VAL A 66 -8.18 5.46 16.24
C VAL A 66 -8.08 6.94 16.64
N LEU A 67 -7.68 7.83 15.73
CA LEU A 67 -7.76 9.29 15.94
C LEU A 67 -9.19 9.82 16.01
N SER A 68 -10.18 9.08 15.47
CA SER A 68 -11.52 9.60 15.20
C SER A 68 -12.59 9.38 16.30
N GLN A 69 -12.26 8.85 17.50
CA GLN A 69 -13.26 8.77 18.59
C GLN A 69 -12.74 9.11 20.00
N PRO A 70 -13.58 9.75 20.86
CA PRO A 70 -15.01 10.06 20.66
C PRO A 70 -15.26 11.57 20.47
N THR A 71 -15.84 11.96 19.34
CA THR A 71 -16.70 13.15 19.33
C THR A 71 -17.78 12.93 20.40
N LYS A 72 -17.73 13.73 21.47
CA LYS A 72 -18.78 13.78 22.49
C LYS A 72 -20.13 13.96 21.79
N LEU A 73 -20.90 12.88 21.68
CA LEU A 73 -22.33 12.99 21.50
C LEU A 73 -22.87 13.32 22.90
N TRP A 74 -23.11 14.62 23.10
CA TRP A 74 -24.01 15.25 24.07
C TRP A 74 -24.43 14.40 25.28
#